data_AF-A0A351GIL6-F1
#
_entry.id   AF-A0A351GIL6-F1
#
_cell.length_a   1.000
_cell.length_b   1.000
_cell.length_c   1.000
_cell.angle_alpha   90.00
_cell.angle_beta   90.00
_cell.angle_gamma   90.00
#
_symmetry.space_group_name_H-M   'P 1'
#
loop_
_entity.id
_entity.type
_entity.pdbx_description
1 polymer ?
#
loop_
_entity_poly.entity_id
_entity_poly.type
_entity_poly.pdbx_seq_one_letter_code
_entity_poly.pdbx_strand_id
1 'polypeptide(L)'
;MKRLLVITLLLTALSPSATLATESPFKMSVESLVTKSINTGDTSYLGMAAIRCAALYNTYLSLVELNMDIKNDGAIAHSLYVLGVKIKAQKMQEHGAKEGFIASMPEKAMEDIQKHSLVYWEWLKNNREATGDYAASSPEFVKEQEQCNIVRSFAQTNTGTND
;
A
#
# COMPACT_ATOMS: atom_id res chain seq x y z
N MET A 1 -61.82 30.35 18.39
CA MET A 1 -61.47 28.90 18.53
C MET A 1 -61.38 28.29 17.13
N LYS A 2 -60.41 27.38 16.93
CA LYS A 2 -59.99 26.73 15.67
C LYS A 2 -59.06 27.56 14.78
N ARG A 3 -57.77 27.17 14.77
CA ARG A 3 -57.18 26.40 13.66
C ARG A 3 -55.85 25.82 14.14
N LEU A 4 -55.83 24.49 14.23
CA LEU A 4 -54.62 23.68 14.39
C LEU A 4 -53.67 24.03 13.25
N LEU A 5 -52.47 24.51 13.57
CA LEU A 5 -51.32 24.41 12.68
C LEU A 5 -50.45 23.27 13.20
N VAL A 6 -50.80 22.08 12.70
CA VAL A 6 -49.91 20.94 12.60
C VAL A 6 -48.82 21.33 11.60
N ILE A 7 -47.68 21.79 12.10
CA ILE A 7 -46.47 21.91 11.29
C ILE A 7 -45.50 20.85 11.80
N THR A 8 -45.71 19.66 11.22
CA THR A 8 -44.71 18.75 10.69
C THR A 8 -43.34 18.81 11.35
N LEU A 9 -43.05 17.78 12.15
CA LEU A 9 -41.70 17.36 12.53
C LEU A 9 -40.78 17.46 11.29
N LEU A 10 -39.84 18.41 11.33
CA LEU A 10 -38.63 18.31 10.53
C LEU A 10 -37.80 17.17 11.15
N LEU A 11 -38.10 15.93 10.74
CA LEU A 11 -37.10 14.87 10.76
C LEU A 11 -35.98 15.36 9.85
N THR A 12 -34.99 16.05 10.41
CA THR A 12 -33.66 16.05 9.83
C THR A 12 -33.25 14.59 9.82
N ALA A 13 -33.45 13.95 8.67
CA ALA A 13 -32.83 12.70 8.34
C ALA A 13 -31.35 12.89 8.68
N LEU A 14 -30.92 12.30 9.81
CA LEU A 14 -29.58 11.80 9.91
C LEU A 14 -29.48 10.80 8.76
N SER A 15 -29.11 11.31 7.59
CA SER A 15 -28.48 10.49 6.60
C SER A 15 -27.22 10.03 7.34
N PRO A 16 -27.05 8.74 7.66
CA PRO A 16 -25.70 8.27 7.86
C PRO A 16 -25.05 8.53 6.51
N SER A 17 -24.32 9.66 6.40
CA SER A 17 -23.28 9.78 5.40
C SER A 17 -22.50 8.50 5.57
N ALA A 18 -22.66 7.58 4.63
CA ALA A 18 -21.94 6.33 4.63
C ALA A 18 -20.49 6.74 4.84
N THR A 19 -19.97 6.47 6.03
CA THR A 19 -18.54 6.44 6.26
C THR A 19 -18.08 5.33 5.34
N LEU A 20 -17.74 5.70 4.10
CA LEU A 20 -16.77 5.00 3.28
C LEU A 20 -15.45 5.14 4.04
N ALA A 21 -15.37 4.49 5.21
CA ALA A 21 -14.13 4.10 5.82
C ALA A 21 -13.61 3.01 4.88
N THR A 22 -13.02 3.44 3.77
CA THR A 22 -12.29 2.54 2.90
C THR A 22 -10.99 2.22 3.61
N GLU A 23 -11.09 1.26 4.53
CA GLU A 23 -9.95 0.56 5.10
C GLU A 23 -8.97 0.20 3.98
N SER A 24 -7.67 0.19 4.28
CA SER A 24 -6.64 -0.34 3.38
C SER A 24 -7.16 -1.61 2.71
N PRO A 25 -6.94 -1.83 1.40
CA PRO A 25 -7.48 -3.01 0.70
C PRO A 25 -6.84 -4.31 1.21
N PHE A 26 -5.88 -4.20 2.14
CA PHE A 26 -5.30 -5.28 2.89
C PHE A 26 -5.77 -5.26 4.35
N LYS A 27 -6.03 -6.44 4.90
CA LYS A 27 -6.31 -6.65 6.34
C LYS A 27 -5.24 -6.05 7.27
N MET A 28 -4.03 -5.81 6.77
CA MET A 28 -2.95 -5.16 7.49
C MET A 28 -2.32 -4.11 6.57
N SER A 29 -2.46 -2.85 6.96
CA SER A 29 -1.87 -1.70 6.27
C SER A 29 -0.35 -1.73 6.31
N VAL A 30 0.29 -0.95 5.44
CA VAL A 30 1.74 -0.76 5.49
C VAL A 30 2.19 -0.20 6.85
N GLU A 31 1.45 0.76 7.42
CA GLU A 31 1.70 1.30 8.76
C GLU A 31 1.74 0.19 9.83
N SER A 32 0.77 -0.73 9.77
CA SER A 32 0.66 -1.83 10.72
C SER A 32 1.84 -2.79 10.59
N LEU A 33 2.29 -3.07 9.36
CA LEU A 33 3.48 -3.90 9.10
C LEU A 33 4.76 -3.23 9.66
N VAL A 34 4.96 -1.94 9.38
CA VAL A 34 6.12 -1.19 9.87
C VAL A 34 6.12 -1.14 11.39
N THR A 35 4.99 -0.79 12.00
CA THR A 35 4.84 -0.74 13.45
C THR A 35 5.13 -2.09 14.10
N LYS A 36 4.63 -3.18 13.50
CA LYS A 36 4.88 -4.53 14.01
C LYS A 36 6.35 -4.91 13.89
N SER A 37 7.02 -4.55 12.80
CA SER A 37 8.47 -4.74 12.65
C SER A 37 9.25 -4.04 13.76
N ILE A 38 8.90 -2.79 14.09
CA ILE A 38 9.56 -2.00 15.13
C ILE A 38 9.31 -2.62 16.52
N ASN A 39 8.04 -2.91 16.83
CA ASN A 39 7.65 -3.36 18.17
C ASN A 39 8.14 -4.77 18.50
N THR A 40 8.30 -5.63 17.49
CA THR A 40 8.71 -7.03 17.69
C THR A 40 10.17 -7.28 17.37
N GLY A 41 10.83 -6.37 16.66
CA GLY A 41 12.16 -6.59 16.07
C GLY A 41 12.16 -7.59 14.91
N ASP A 42 11.01 -8.14 14.51
CA ASP A 42 10.92 -9.06 13.38
C ASP A 42 10.88 -8.30 12.05
N THR A 43 12.02 -8.25 11.38
CA THR A 43 12.17 -7.58 10.08
C THR A 43 11.37 -8.25 8.96
N SER A 44 10.79 -9.43 9.16
CA SER A 44 9.91 -10.07 8.16
C SER A 44 8.73 -9.15 7.78
N TYR A 45 8.18 -8.41 8.75
CA TYR A 45 7.11 -7.44 8.50
C TYR A 45 7.57 -6.25 7.66
N LEU A 46 8.81 -5.76 7.86
CA LEU A 46 9.40 -4.74 7.00
C LEU A 46 9.61 -5.27 5.58
N GLY A 47 10.04 -6.53 5.42
CA GLY A 47 10.15 -7.18 4.12
C GLY A 47 8.80 -7.28 3.40
N MET A 48 7.74 -7.62 4.13
CA MET A 48 6.36 -7.61 3.60
C MET A 48 5.91 -6.20 3.19
N ALA A 49 6.20 -5.19 4.02
CA ALA A 49 5.89 -3.80 3.74
C ALA A 49 6.61 -3.31 2.47
N ALA A 50 7.89 -3.65 2.31
CA ALA A 50 8.68 -3.27 1.14
C ALA A 50 8.11 -3.86 -0.17
N ILE A 51 7.76 -5.15 -0.18
CA ILE A 51 7.11 -5.79 -1.34
C ILE A 51 5.74 -5.18 -1.64
N ARG A 52 4.97 -4.84 -0.59
CA ARG A 52 3.67 -4.18 -0.73
C ARG A 52 3.81 -2.77 -1.32
N CYS A 53 4.79 -2.01 -0.85
CA CYS A 53 5.09 -0.68 -1.39
C CYS A 53 5.65 -0.71 -2.81
N ALA A 54 6.45 -1.73 -3.16
CA ALA A 54 6.90 -1.94 -4.54
C ALA A 54 5.68 -2.11 -5.47
N ALA A 55 4.71 -2.93 -5.07
CA ALA A 55 3.47 -3.11 -5.82
C ALA A 55 2.62 -1.83 -5.89
N LEU A 56 2.51 -1.08 -4.79
CA LEU A 56 1.78 0.19 -4.76
C LEU A 56 2.36 1.16 -5.79
N TYR A 57 3.67 1.46 -5.71
CA TYR A 57 4.30 2.43 -6.61
C TYR A 57 4.33 1.93 -8.05
N ASN A 58 4.56 0.64 -8.29
CA ASN A 58 4.50 0.09 -9.64
C ASN A 58 3.11 0.34 -10.27
N THR A 59 2.04 0.12 -9.50
CA THR A 59 0.66 0.29 -9.98
C THR A 59 0.31 1.77 -10.16
N TYR A 60 0.57 2.58 -9.15
CA TYR A 60 0.23 4.01 -9.14
C TYR A 60 1.02 4.79 -10.19
N LEU A 61 2.33 4.58 -10.29
CA LEU A 61 3.15 5.32 -11.24
C LEU A 61 2.88 4.90 -12.69
N SER A 62 2.52 3.63 -12.93
CA SER A 62 2.04 3.20 -14.25
C SER A 62 0.72 3.88 -14.63
N LEU A 63 -0.18 4.06 -13.66
CA LEU A 63 -1.42 4.84 -13.88
C LEU A 63 -1.13 6.31 -14.19
N VAL A 64 -0.22 6.92 -13.44
CA VAL A 64 0.21 8.31 -13.66
C VAL A 64 0.84 8.46 -15.04
N GLU A 65 1.74 7.56 -15.45
CA GLU A 65 2.34 7.57 -16.78
C GLU A 65 1.31 7.49 -17.90
N LEU A 66 0.33 6.58 -17.76
CA LEU A 66 -0.74 6.41 -18.74
C LEU A 66 -1.68 7.63 -18.87
N ASN A 67 -1.82 8.45 -17.84
CA ASN A 67 -2.84 9.51 -17.79
C ASN A 67 -2.28 10.94 -17.70
N MET A 68 -1.01 11.13 -17.34
CA MET A 68 -0.45 12.45 -16.99
C MET A 68 0.86 12.80 -17.71
N ASP A 69 1.32 11.96 -18.65
CA ASP A 69 2.57 12.16 -19.40
C ASP A 69 3.83 12.30 -18.50
N ILE A 70 3.77 11.73 -17.30
CA ILE A 70 4.89 11.67 -16.36
C ILE A 70 5.50 10.27 -16.45
N LYS A 71 6.73 10.19 -16.96
CA LYS A 71 7.43 8.91 -17.13
C LYS A 71 7.69 8.21 -15.80
N ASN A 72 7.36 6.92 -15.71
CA ASN A 72 7.75 6.05 -14.61
C ASN A 72 9.04 5.30 -14.98
N ASP A 73 10.16 5.62 -14.34
CA ASP A 73 11.44 4.95 -14.58
C ASP A 73 11.60 3.63 -13.80
N GLY A 74 10.61 3.27 -12.97
CA GLY A 74 10.60 2.06 -12.17
C GLY A 74 11.58 2.06 -10.99
N ALA A 75 12.37 3.11 -10.77
CA ALA A 75 13.44 3.12 -9.78
C ALA A 75 12.91 2.95 -8.34
N ILE A 76 11.79 3.62 -8.03
CA ILE A 76 11.17 3.54 -6.70
C ILE A 76 10.70 2.10 -6.43
N ALA A 77 9.91 1.53 -7.35
CA ALA A 77 9.40 0.17 -7.20
C ALA A 77 10.54 -0.86 -7.12
N HIS A 78 11.59 -0.68 -7.93
CA HIS A 78 12.75 -1.56 -7.92
C HIS A 78 13.52 -1.52 -6.59
N SER A 79 13.77 -0.34 -6.03
CA SER A 79 14.49 -0.21 -4.75
C SER A 79 13.78 -0.92 -3.59
N LEU A 80 12.45 -0.81 -3.55
CA LEU A 80 11.60 -1.47 -2.55
C LEU A 80 11.53 -2.98 -2.78
N TYR A 81 11.47 -3.43 -4.04
CA TYR A 81 11.57 -4.83 -4.40
C TYR A 81 12.89 -5.44 -3.90
N VAL A 82 14.02 -4.79 -4.16
CA VAL A 82 15.34 -5.27 -3.72
C VAL A 82 15.41 -5.35 -2.19
N LEU A 83 14.91 -4.34 -1.47
CA LEU A 83 14.84 -4.36 -0.01
C LEU A 83 14.02 -5.56 0.49
N GLY A 84 12.82 -5.76 -0.06
CA GLY A 84 11.94 -6.87 0.32
C GLY A 84 12.55 -8.24 0.05
N VAL A 85 13.20 -8.43 -1.11
CA VAL A 85 13.90 -9.67 -1.47
C VAL A 85 15.06 -9.95 -0.50
N LYS A 86 15.89 -8.95 -0.20
CA LYS A 86 17.02 -9.10 0.72
C LYS A 86 16.55 -9.55 2.11
N ILE A 87 15.54 -8.88 2.66
CA ILE A 87 14.98 -9.25 3.97
C ILE A 87 14.38 -10.66 3.96
N LYS A 88 13.59 -11.00 2.93
CA LYS A 88 13.00 -12.33 2.80
C LYS A 88 14.07 -13.42 2.70
N ALA A 89 15.09 -13.20 1.87
CA ALA A 89 16.20 -14.13 1.71
C ALA A 89 16.97 -14.32 3.03
N GLN A 90 17.27 -13.23 3.73
CA GLN A 90 17.92 -13.29 5.04
C GLN A 90 17.08 -14.08 6.05
N LYS A 91 15.76 -13.83 6.13
CA LYS A 91 14.87 -14.60 7.02
C LYS A 91 14.81 -16.08 6.69
N MET A 92 14.81 -16.44 5.41
CA MET A 92 14.87 -17.83 5.00
C MET A 92 16.20 -18.49 5.41
N GLN A 93 17.31 -17.76 5.28
CA GLN A 93 18.62 -18.21 5.75
C GLN A 93 18.65 -18.41 7.28
N GLU A 94 18.14 -17.44 8.04
CA GLU A 94 18.03 -17.52 9.51
C GLU A 94 17.22 -18.74 9.98
N HIS A 95 16.23 -19.16 9.18
CA HIS A 95 15.41 -20.34 9.44
C HIS A 95 15.96 -21.65 8.85
N GLY A 96 17.18 -21.64 8.28
CA GLY A 96 17.84 -22.84 7.76
C GLY A 96 17.28 -23.34 6.43
N ALA A 97 16.68 -22.47 5.62
CA ALA A 97 16.22 -22.84 4.28
C ALA A 97 17.39 -23.23 3.37
N LYS A 98 17.13 -24.15 2.42
CA LYS A 98 18.12 -24.56 1.42
C LYS A 98 18.44 -23.42 0.46
N GLU A 99 19.69 -23.36 -0.02
CA GLU A 99 20.17 -22.32 -0.94
C GLU A 99 19.28 -22.15 -2.17
N GLY A 100 18.86 -23.24 -2.81
CA GLY A 100 17.98 -23.17 -3.99
C GLY A 100 16.62 -22.51 -3.69
N PHE A 101 16.11 -22.63 -2.47
CA PHE A 101 14.88 -21.95 -2.06
C PHE A 101 15.13 -20.46 -1.79
N ILE A 102 16.27 -20.11 -1.20
CA ILE A 102 16.69 -18.71 -0.99
C ILE A 102 16.91 -18.03 -2.35
N ALA A 103 17.53 -18.72 -3.31
CA ALA A 103 17.75 -18.24 -4.66
C ALA A 103 16.44 -17.99 -5.44
N SER A 104 15.33 -18.64 -5.05
CA SER A 104 14.01 -18.40 -5.65
C SER A 104 13.27 -17.18 -5.08
N MET A 105 13.84 -16.46 -4.10
CA MET A 105 13.17 -15.31 -3.47
C MET A 105 12.84 -14.16 -4.44
N PRO A 106 13.70 -13.80 -5.41
CA PRO A 106 13.37 -12.82 -6.44
C PRO A 106 12.06 -13.13 -7.17
N GLU A 107 11.90 -14.36 -7.65
CA GLU A 107 10.71 -14.82 -8.39
C GLU A 107 9.45 -14.77 -7.53
N LYS A 108 9.51 -15.32 -6.32
CA LYS A 108 8.38 -15.29 -5.36
C LYS A 108 8.01 -13.87 -4.94
N ALA A 109 8.99 -12.99 -4.79
CA ALA A 109 8.72 -11.59 -4.51
C ALA A 109 8.01 -10.90 -5.69
N MET A 110 8.35 -11.26 -6.93
CA MET A 110 7.66 -10.74 -8.12
C MET A 110 6.22 -11.25 -8.22
N GLU A 111 5.97 -12.53 -7.90
CA GLU A 111 4.62 -13.09 -7.80
C GLU A 111 3.78 -12.33 -6.76
N ASP A 112 4.35 -12.06 -5.58
CA ASP A 112 3.70 -11.25 -4.55
C ASP A 112 3.43 -9.82 -5.03
N ILE A 113 4.37 -9.20 -5.75
CA ILE A 113 4.18 -7.85 -6.33
C ILE A 113 3.00 -7.86 -7.30
N GLN A 114 2.97 -8.81 -8.24
CA GLN A 114 1.88 -8.91 -9.22
C GLN A 114 0.53 -9.08 -8.52
N LYS A 115 0.45 -9.98 -7.53
CA LYS A 115 -0.77 -10.21 -6.75
C LYS A 115 -1.21 -8.95 -6.01
N HIS A 116 -0.29 -8.24 -5.34
CA HIS A 116 -0.61 -7.00 -4.64
C HIS A 116 -0.97 -5.86 -5.60
N SER A 117 -0.34 -5.80 -6.78
CA SER A 117 -0.63 -4.81 -7.81
C SER A 117 -2.07 -4.92 -8.31
N LEU A 118 -2.59 -6.15 -8.46
CA LEU A 118 -4.01 -6.35 -8.81
C LEU A 118 -4.96 -5.77 -7.76
N VAL A 119 -4.63 -5.96 -6.47
CA VAL A 119 -5.43 -5.42 -5.35
C VAL A 119 -5.39 -3.88 -5.36
N TYR A 120 -4.21 -3.28 -5.52
CA TYR A 120 -4.08 -1.82 -5.63
C TYR A 120 -4.79 -1.27 -6.87
N TRP A 121 -4.72 -1.97 -7.99
CA TRP A 121 -5.41 -1.59 -9.21
C TRP A 121 -6.92 -1.55 -9.03
N GLU A 122 -7.49 -2.59 -8.43
CA GLU A 122 -8.92 -2.66 -8.13
C GLU A 122 -9.34 -1.53 -7.18
N TRP A 123 -8.55 -1.27 -6.14
CA TRP A 123 -8.82 -0.18 -5.21
C TRP A 123 -8.82 1.20 -5.89
N LEU A 124 -7.79 1.50 -6.68
CA LEU A 124 -7.66 2.77 -7.41
C LEU A 124 -8.77 2.95 -8.46
N LYS A 125 -9.14 1.87 -9.15
CA LYS A 125 -10.26 1.88 -10.09
C LYS A 125 -11.57 2.22 -9.38
N ASN A 126 -11.86 1.56 -8.26
CA ASN A 126 -13.07 1.81 -7.48
C ASN A 126 -13.10 3.26 -6.95
N ASN A 127 -11.95 3.80 -6.52
CA ASN A 127 -11.87 5.20 -6.09
C ASN A 127 -12.16 6.18 -7.24
N ARG A 128 -11.67 5.90 -8.45
CA ARG A 128 -11.98 6.70 -9.64
C ARG A 128 -13.46 6.66 -9.99
N GLU A 129 -14.07 5.49 -9.95
CA GLU A 129 -15.50 5.33 -10.23
C GLU A 129 -16.37 6.09 -9.20
N ALA A 130 -15.93 6.13 -7.94
CA ALA A 130 -16.66 6.81 -6.87
C ALA A 130 -16.44 8.33 -6.83
N THR A 131 -15.22 8.81 -7.13
CA THR A 131 -14.81 10.20 -6.86
C THR A 131 -14.38 10.98 -8.09
N GLY A 132 -14.20 10.31 -9.23
CA GLY A 132 -13.63 10.90 -10.46
C GLY A 132 -12.10 10.97 -10.47
N ASP A 133 -11.44 10.61 -9.37
CA ASP A 133 -9.98 10.62 -9.23
C ASP A 133 -9.46 9.26 -8.75
N TYR A 134 -8.28 8.85 -9.23
CA TYR A 134 -7.68 7.57 -8.87
C TYR A 134 -7.19 7.54 -7.42
N ALA A 135 -6.59 8.61 -6.91
CA ALA A 135 -5.76 8.53 -5.70
C ALA A 135 -5.81 9.74 -4.77
N ALA A 136 -5.74 10.96 -5.29
CA ALA A 136 -5.59 12.17 -4.47
C ALA A 136 -6.84 12.47 -3.60
N SER A 137 -8.01 12.01 -4.04
CA SER A 137 -9.27 12.06 -3.29
C SER A 137 -9.39 11.02 -2.18
N SER A 138 -8.47 10.03 -2.09
CA SER A 138 -8.50 8.96 -1.07
C SER A 138 -7.47 9.23 0.04
N PRO A 139 -7.91 9.68 1.24
CA PRO A 139 -7.00 9.89 2.38
C PRO A 139 -6.23 8.64 2.77
N GLU A 140 -6.85 7.46 2.68
CA GLU A 140 -6.21 6.19 3.02
C GLU A 140 -5.14 5.78 2.02
N PHE A 141 -5.34 6.07 0.72
CA PHE A 141 -4.31 5.84 -0.28
C PHE A 141 -3.11 6.77 -0.07
N VAL A 142 -3.37 8.06 0.21
CA VAL A 142 -2.31 9.02 0.56
C VAL A 142 -1.54 8.55 1.79
N LYS A 143 -2.24 8.06 2.82
CA LYS A 143 -1.61 7.50 4.01
C LYS A 143 -0.74 6.28 3.68
N GLU A 144 -1.21 5.34 2.84
CA GLU A 144 -0.39 4.21 2.38
C GLU A 144 0.88 4.67 1.65
N GLN A 145 0.78 5.70 0.80
CA GLN A 145 1.94 6.29 0.12
C GLN A 145 2.94 6.92 1.09
N GLU A 146 2.47 7.66 2.10
CA GLU A 146 3.33 8.25 3.14
C GLU A 146 4.11 7.17 3.88
N GLN A 147 3.46 6.07 4.24
CA GLN A 147 4.12 4.95 4.90
C GLN A 147 5.12 4.26 3.96
N CYS A 148 4.81 4.15 2.67
CA CYS A 148 5.73 3.62 1.69
C CYS A 148 6.96 4.51 1.46
N ASN A 149 6.84 5.83 1.60
CA ASN A 149 8.00 6.73 1.62
C ASN A 149 8.90 6.47 2.84
N ILE A 150 8.32 6.17 4.01
CA ILE A 150 9.09 5.75 5.20
C ILE A 150 9.83 4.44 4.89
N VAL A 151 9.16 3.44 4.34
CA VAL A 151 9.80 2.16 3.96
C VAL A 151 10.94 2.38 2.95
N ARG A 152 10.76 3.29 1.98
CA ARG A 152 11.79 3.64 0.99
C ARG A 152 13.06 4.18 1.62
N SER A 153 12.97 4.91 2.73
CA SER A 153 14.15 5.43 3.42
C SER A 153 15.09 4.31 3.91
N PHE A 154 14.55 3.14 4.27
CA PHE A 154 15.33 1.95 4.63
C PHE A 154 15.97 1.27 3.42
N ALA A 155 15.44 1.45 2.21
CA ALA A 155 16.05 0.93 0.99
C ALA A 155 17.30 1.75 0.63
N GLN A 156 17.27 3.07 0.86
CA GLN A 156 18.35 4.01 0.54
C GLN A 156 19.54 3.92 1.52
N THR A 157 19.29 3.65 2.80
CA THR A 157 20.37 3.43 3.78
C THR A 157 21.17 2.15 3.52
N ASN A 158 20.55 1.13 2.89
CA ASN A 158 21.17 -0.15 2.58
C ASN A 158 21.93 -0.19 1.23
N THR A 159 21.97 0.92 0.48
CA THR A 159 22.79 1.06 -0.74
C THR A 159 24.09 1.82 -0.50
N GLY A 160 24.30 2.42 0.68
CA GLY A 160 25.48 3.23 1.01
C GLY A 160 26.62 2.47 1.71
N THR A 161 26.65 1.13 1.70
CA THR A 161 27.61 0.33 2.47
C THR A 161 28.51 -0.58 1.64
N ASN A 162 28.59 -0.38 0.32
CA ASN A 162 29.54 -1.08 -0.54
C ASN A 162 30.14 -0.09 -1.56
N ASP A 163 31.07 0.74 -1.09
CA ASP A 163 32.19 1.28 -1.89
C ASP A 163 33.49 0.98 -1.12
#